data_AF-A0A821ECW5-F1
#
_entry.id   AF-A0A821ECW5-F1
#
_cell.length_a   1.000
_cell.length_b   1.000
_cell.length_c   1.000
_cell.angle_alpha   90.00
_cell.angle_beta   90.00
_cell.angle_gamma   90.00
#
_symmetry.space_group_name_H-M   'P 1'
#
loop_
_entity.id
_entity.type
_entity.pdbx_description
1 polymer ?
#
loop_
_entity_poly.entity_id
_entity_poly.type
_entity_poly.pdbx_seq_one_letter_code
_entity_poly.pdbx_strand_id
1 'polypeptide(L)' 'MDLPVGTGRSFSGEYGWISPFIIEVRRDLGLHPDQLPSKDPQLIPMLVEKAAQGIITEAIHIRKQREAEKLAEVLL' A
#
# COMPACT_ATOMS: atom_id res chain seq x y z
N MET A 1 8.67 -10.87 16.59
CA MET A 1 8.66 -10.17 15.29
C MET A 1 7.78 -8.97 15.46
N ASP A 2 8.37 -7.77 15.41
CA ASP A 2 7.63 -6.52 15.48
C ASP A 2 6.83 -6.35 14.19
N LEU A 3 5.55 -6.72 14.24
CA LEU A 3 4.64 -6.38 13.16
C LEU A 3 4.53 -4.84 13.13
N PRO A 4 4.58 -4.19 11.95
CA PRO A 4 4.60 -2.72 11.79
C PRO A 4 3.23 -2.08 12.06
N VAL A 5 2.45 -2.64 12.98
CA VAL A 5 1.07 -2.29 13.30
C VAL A 5 0.96 -2.03 14.81
N GLY A 6 1.06 -0.75 15.18
CA GLY A 6 0.62 -0.29 16.48
C GLY A 6 -0.91 -0.33 16.59
N THR A 7 -1.44 -0.69 17.75
CA THR A 7 -2.88 -0.69 18.03
C THR A 7 -3.50 0.66 17.64
N GLY A 8 -4.36 0.66 16.62
CA GLY A 8 -5.06 1.85 16.13
C GLY A 8 -4.39 2.62 14.97
N ARG A 9 -3.28 2.12 14.39
CA ARG A 9 -2.69 2.71 13.16
C ARG A 9 -2.40 1.63 12.13
N SER A 10 -2.82 1.88 10.87
CA SER A 10 -2.74 0.91 9.79
C SER A 10 -1.30 0.48 9.47
N PHE A 11 -0.33 1.40 9.51
CA PHE A 11 1.09 1.13 9.22
C PHE A 11 1.99 2.18 9.92
N SER A 12 3.07 1.74 10.55
CA SER A 12 4.13 2.59 11.14
C SER A 12 5.51 1.94 10.96
N GLY A 13 6.61 2.70 11.05
CA GLY A 13 7.98 2.19 10.83
C GLY A 13 8.47 2.41 9.39
N GLU A 14 9.31 1.50 8.87
CA GLU A 14 9.93 1.60 7.53
C GLU A 14 8.91 1.71 6.37
N TYR A 15 7.70 1.22 6.59
CA TYR A 15 6.59 1.25 5.62
C TYR A 15 5.52 2.31 5.97
N GLY A 16 5.79 3.22 6.91
CA GLY A 16 4.84 4.28 7.27
C GLY A 16 4.49 5.21 6.09
N TRP A 17 5.42 5.38 5.14
CA TRP A 17 5.25 6.24 3.97
C TRP A 17 4.25 5.71 2.94
N ILE A 18 3.98 4.40 2.89
CA ILE A 18 2.95 3.81 2.01
C ILE A 18 1.55 3.77 2.64
N SER A 19 1.42 4.15 3.91
CA SER A 19 0.13 4.17 4.63
C SER A 19 -1.00 4.93 3.89
N PRO A 20 -0.76 6.13 3.32
CA PRO A 20 -1.81 6.84 2.57
C PRO A 20 -2.32 6.05 1.36
N PHE A 21 -1.40 5.43 0.60
CA PHE A 21 -1.75 4.63 -0.58
C PHE A 21 -2.57 3.40 -0.20
N ILE A 22 -2.20 2.69 0.89
CA ILE A 22 -2.97 1.53 1.34
C ILE A 22 -4.38 1.95 1.82
N ILE A 23 -4.52 3.12 2.45
CA ILE A 23 -5.83 3.65 2.87
C ILE A 23 -6.69 4.00 1.65
N GLU A 24 -6.12 4.60 0.61
CA GLU A 24 -6.81 4.89 -0.64
C GLU A 24 -7.20 3.60 -1.38
N VAL A 25 -6.29 2.64 -1.51
CA VAL A 25 -6.58 1.33 -2.11
C VAL A 25 -7.68 0.60 -1.34
N ARG A 26 -7.70 0.66 0.00
CA ARG A 26 -8.82 0.12 0.82
C ARG A 26 -10.15 0.77 0.46
N ARG A 27 -10.17 2.10 0.28
CA ARG A 27 -11.38 2.86 -0.07
C ARG A 27 -11.85 2.51 -1.48
N ASP A 28 -10.95 2.46 -2.45
CA ASP A 28 -11.24 2.09 -3.84
C ASP A 28 -11.76 0.66 -3.95
N LEU A 29 -11.26 -0.25 -3.13
CA LEU A 29 -11.73 -1.64 -3.08
C LEU A 29 -12.99 -1.84 -2.23
N GLY A 30 -13.49 -0.79 -1.57
CA GLY A 30 -14.68 -0.89 -0.72
C GLY A 30 -14.51 -1.82 0.48
N LEU A 31 -13.28 -2.06 0.94
CA LEU A 31 -13.02 -3.02 2.02
C LEU A 31 -13.50 -2.47 3.36
N HIS A 32 -14.36 -3.25 4.03
CA HIS A 32 -14.81 -2.96 5.38
C HIS A 32 -13.70 -3.24 6.43
N PRO A 33 -13.76 -2.65 7.64
CA PRO A 33 -12.73 -2.82 8.67
C PRO A 33 -12.46 -4.27 9.09
N ASP A 34 -13.43 -5.15 8.94
CA ASP A 34 -13.36 -6.59 9.16
C ASP A 34 -12.72 -7.35 7.98
N GLN A 35 -12.60 -6.72 6.81
CA GLN A 35 -11.98 -7.25 5.60
C GLN A 35 -10.56 -6.67 5.40
N LEU A 36 -9.97 -6.13 6.45
CA LEU A 36 -8.60 -5.61 6.42
C LEU A 36 -7.58 -6.74 6.28
N PRO A 37 -6.37 -6.44 5.78
CA PRO A 37 -5.26 -7.41 5.75
C PRO A 37 -4.90 -8.03 7.10
N SER A 38 -5.14 -7.29 8.19
CA SER A 38 -4.99 -7.79 9.56
C SER A 38 -5.98 -8.90 9.93
N LYS A 39 -7.02 -9.11 9.12
CA LYS A 39 -8.11 -10.07 9.30
C LYS A 39 -8.12 -11.12 8.19
N ASP A 40 -7.74 -10.73 6.97
CA ASP A 40 -7.51 -11.62 5.84
C ASP A 40 -6.15 -11.34 5.17
N PRO A 41 -5.08 -12.07 5.57
CA PRO A 41 -3.75 -11.91 5.00
C PRO A 41 -3.65 -12.21 3.50
N GLN A 42 -4.61 -12.95 2.91
CA GLN A 42 -4.58 -13.29 1.49
C GLN A 42 -4.78 -12.07 0.58
N LEU A 43 -5.29 -10.96 1.15
CA LEU A 43 -5.47 -9.70 0.43
C LEU A 43 -4.17 -8.90 0.29
N ILE A 44 -3.13 -9.23 1.06
CA ILE A 44 -1.87 -8.46 1.08
C ILE A 44 -1.23 -8.35 -0.32
N PRO A 45 -1.04 -9.44 -1.08
CA PRO A 45 -0.40 -9.34 -2.40
C PRO A 45 -1.15 -8.42 -3.37
N MET A 46 -2.49 -8.54 -3.42
CA MET A 46 -3.34 -7.72 -4.28
C MET A 46 -3.27 -6.23 -3.91
N LEU A 47 -3.23 -5.91 -2.62
CA LEU A 47 -3.16 -4.52 -2.14
C LEU A 47 -1.81 -3.88 -2.44
N VAL A 48 -0.74 -4.64 -2.25
CA VAL A 48 0.63 -4.23 -2.56
C VAL A 48 0.77 -3.96 -4.06
N GLU A 49 0.26 -4.87 -4.91
CA GLU A 49 0.27 -4.70 -6.37
C GLU A 49 -0.52 -3.45 -6.81
N LYS A 50 -1.72 -3.23 -6.24
CA LYS A 50 -2.51 -2.02 -6.53
C LYS A 50 -1.83 -0.74 -6.07
N ALA A 51 -1.17 -0.75 -4.92
CA ALA A 51 -0.43 0.41 -4.43
C ALA A 51 0.76 0.72 -5.36
N ALA A 52 1.53 -0.29 -5.77
CA ALA A 52 2.62 -0.15 -6.73
C ALA A 52 2.13 0.45 -8.06
N GLN A 53 1.00 -0.02 -8.57
CA GLN A 53 0.40 0.48 -9.81
C GLN A 53 -0.11 1.93 -9.69
N GLY A 54 -0.68 2.29 -8.53
CA GLY A 54 -1.07 3.67 -8.23
C GLY A 54 0.13 4.62 -8.22
N ILE A 55 1.24 4.22 -7.58
CA ILE A 55 2.49 4.98 -7.55
C ILE A 55 3.02 5.23 -8.97
N ILE A 56 3.04 4.19 -9.83
CA ILE A 56 3.49 4.32 -11.22
C ILE A 56 2.56 5.25 -12.01
N THR A 57 1.24 5.10 -11.85
CA THR A 57 0.23 5.89 -12.57
C THR A 57 0.37 7.39 -12.27
N GLU A 58 0.47 7.76 -10.99
CA GLU A 58 0.68 9.14 -10.57
C GLU A 58 2.04 9.69 -11.07
N ALA A 59 3.06 8.84 -11.10
CA ALA A 59 4.39 9.23 -11.58
C ALA A 59 4.44 9.53 -13.08
N ILE A 60 3.58 8.90 -13.89
CA ILE A 60 3.44 9.24 -15.33
C ILE A 60 2.98 10.69 -15.48
N HIS A 61 2.03 11.13 -14.65
CA HIS A 61 1.51 12.50 -14.70
C HIS A 61 2.57 13.56 -14.37
N ILE A 62 3.55 13.23 -13.53
CA ILE A 62 4.66 14.13 -13.15
C ILE A 62 5.98 13.84 -13.89
N ARG A 63 5.97 12.96 -14.91
CA ARG A 63 7.14 12.56 -15.71
C ARG A 63 8.30 11.96 -14.89
N LYS A 64 7.99 11.23 -13.81
CA LYS A 64 8.95 10.53 -12.93
C LYS A 64 8.75 9.00 -12.91
N GLN A 65 8.32 8.44 -14.04
CA GLN A 65 7.95 7.02 -14.13
C GLN A 65 9.11 6.08 -13.72
N ARG A 66 10.34 6.37 -14.14
CA ARG A 66 11.50 5.50 -13.87
C ARG A 66 11.85 5.43 -12.39
N GLU A 67 11.70 6.52 -11.64
CA GLU A 67 11.89 6.57 -10.19
C GLU A 67 10.78 5.82 -9.46
N ALA A 68 9.55 5.93 -9.97
CA ALA A 68 8.39 5.26 -9.41
C ALA A 68 8.38 3.75 -9.64
N GLU A 69 8.85 3.29 -10.81
CA GLU A 69 9.06 1.86 -11.08
C GLU A 69 10.06 1.25 -10.09
N LYS A 70 11.18 1.94 -9.81
CA LYS A 70 12.13 1.51 -8.78
C LYS A 70 11.53 1.48 -7.37
N LEU A 71 10.65 2.44 -7.05
CA LEU A 71 9.94 2.46 -5.77
C LEU A 71 8.91 1.33 -5.67
N ALA A 72 8.23 1.02 -6.77
CA ALA A 72 7.28 -0.09 -6.87
C ALA A 72 7.98 -1.46 -6.75
N GLU A 73 9.18 -1.62 -7.31
CA GLU A 73 9.99 -2.84 -7.17
C GLU A 73 10.36 -3.14 -5.70
N VAL A 74 10.44 -2.14 -4.83
CA VAL A 74 10.69 -2.36 -3.38
C VAL A 74 9.49 -2.99 -2.68
N LEU A 75 8.30 -2.86 -3.27
CA LEU A 75 7.05 -3.37 -2.70
C LEU A 75 6.73 -4.79 -3.17
N LEU A 76 7.27 -5.23 -4.31
CA LEU A 76 7.02 -6.53 -4.95
C LEU A 76 8.04 -7.60 -4.52
#